data_AF-A0AAD6SER6-F1
#
_entry.id   AF-A0AAD6SER6-F1
#
_cell.length_a   1.000
_cell.length_b   1.000
_cell.length_c   1.000
_cell.angle_alpha   90.00
_cell.angle_beta   90.00
_cell.angle_gamma   90.00
#
_symmetry.space_group_name_H-M   'P 1'
#
loop_
_entity.id
_entity.type
_entity.pdbx_description
1 polymer ?
#
loop_
_entity_poly.entity_id
_entity_poly.type
_entity_poly.pdbx_seq_one_letter_code
_entity_poly.pdbx_strand_id
1 'polypeptide(L)'
;MEKLFTQNNVVNNIEKIKCMAKYCSRNVVHILKGMANYTTPDWPLLDQQHHREYNLKKLTNSWRKTHIWSMTNWCQYLHEFTKIAGWLVNHRIIDKDTAAHYMWKGLHISLCSLVEDQLLAQDPTYSDSDDSTDSQVSNSDDDLPPWKKSKAKTRKQVKVKCPATPIAPAPACGPKLPRTTPAVTTSSDWIVHDDYN
;
A
#
# COMPACT_ATOMS: atom_id res chain seq x y z
N MET A 1 -19.36 -12.71 16.48
CA MET A 1 -20.39 -11.99 17.26
C MET A 1 -21.79 -12.55 17.03
N GLU A 2 -22.14 -12.99 15.81
CA GLU A 2 -23.48 -13.52 15.51
C GLU A 2 -23.97 -14.63 16.44
N LYS A 3 -23.10 -15.61 16.78
CA LYS A 3 -23.44 -16.68 17.74
C LYS A 3 -23.91 -16.14 19.10
N LEU A 4 -23.35 -15.03 19.57
CA LEU A 4 -23.75 -14.39 20.84
C LEU A 4 -25.12 -13.70 20.72
N PHE A 5 -25.47 -13.16 19.56
CA PHE A 5 -26.80 -12.58 19.34
C PHE A 5 -27.88 -13.66 19.27
N THR A 6 -27.57 -14.79 18.63
CA THR A 6 -28.46 -15.96 18.60
C THR A 6 -28.73 -16.49 20.01
N GLN A 7 -27.70 -16.58 20.86
CA GLN A 7 -27.86 -17.05 22.24
C GLN A 7 -28.69 -16.09 23.12
N ASN A 8 -28.65 -14.79 22.84
CA ASN A 8 -29.35 -13.77 23.62
C ASN A 8 -30.70 -13.34 22.99
N ASN A 9 -31.16 -14.01 21.93
CA ASN A 9 -32.41 -13.69 21.20
C ASN A 9 -32.51 -12.22 20.73
N VAL A 10 -31.40 -11.60 20.36
CA VAL A 10 -31.38 -10.18 19.97
C VAL A 10 -31.64 -10.03 18.47
N VAL A 11 -32.84 -9.57 18.11
CA VAL A 11 -33.26 -9.40 16.70
C VAL A 11 -32.99 -7.97 16.21
N ASN A 12 -33.24 -6.97 17.04
CA ASN A 12 -33.16 -5.55 16.68
C ASN A 12 -31.72 -5.06 16.52
N ASN A 13 -31.43 -4.28 15.48
CA ASN A 13 -30.09 -3.71 15.24
C ASN A 13 -29.61 -2.82 16.40
N ILE A 14 -30.50 -2.02 16.98
CA ILE A 14 -30.18 -1.16 18.14
C ILE A 14 -29.73 -2.01 19.34
N GLU A 15 -30.44 -3.10 19.59
CA GLU A 15 -30.10 -4.02 20.68
C GLU A 15 -28.82 -4.79 20.39
N LYS A 16 -28.55 -5.15 19.12
CA LYS A 16 -27.28 -5.77 18.71
C LYS A 16 -26.10 -4.85 19.01
N ILE A 17 -26.21 -3.55 18.68
CA ILE A 17 -25.18 -2.55 18.96
C ILE A 17 -24.96 -2.40 20.48
N LYS A 18 -26.05 -2.28 21.27
CA LYS A 18 -25.96 -2.21 22.74
C LYS A 18 -25.36 -3.48 23.35
N CYS A 19 -25.73 -4.64 22.84
CA CYS A 19 -25.22 -5.93 23.29
C CYS A 19 -23.73 -6.05 22.97
N MET A 20 -23.32 -5.74 21.73
CA MET A 20 -21.92 -5.71 21.32
C MET A 20 -21.09 -4.81 22.24
N ALA A 21 -21.58 -3.60 22.53
CA ALA A 21 -20.86 -2.64 23.38
C ALA A 21 -20.55 -3.15 24.79
N LYS A 22 -21.29 -4.15 25.30
CA LYS A 22 -21.00 -4.80 26.60
C LYS A 22 -19.78 -5.72 26.55
N TYR A 23 -19.52 -6.35 25.40
CA TYR A 23 -18.44 -7.32 25.22
C TYR A 23 -17.17 -6.70 24.63
N CYS A 24 -17.29 -5.56 23.96
CA CYS A 24 -16.14 -4.84 23.40
C CYS A 24 -15.33 -4.13 24.48
N SER A 25 -14.01 -4.01 24.27
CA SER A 25 -13.15 -3.20 25.13
C SER A 25 -13.52 -1.71 25.04
N ARG A 26 -13.18 -0.93 26.07
CA ARG A 26 -13.49 0.52 26.12
C ARG A 26 -12.99 1.27 24.89
N ASN A 27 -11.80 0.93 24.39
CA ASN A 27 -11.23 1.54 23.19
C ASN A 27 -12.06 1.23 21.94
N VAL A 28 -12.45 -0.03 21.77
CA VAL A 28 -13.29 -0.44 20.63
C VAL A 28 -14.65 0.23 20.70
N VAL A 29 -15.27 0.31 21.88
CA VAL A 29 -16.54 1.04 22.08
C VAL A 29 -16.39 2.53 21.76
N HIS A 30 -15.29 3.16 22.16
CA HIS A 30 -15.04 4.57 21.85
C HIS A 30 -14.95 4.82 20.34
N ILE A 31 -14.19 3.97 19.62
CA ILE A 31 -14.09 4.02 18.16
C ILE A 31 -15.46 3.81 17.51
N LEU A 32 -16.21 2.80 17.96
CA LEU A 32 -17.55 2.49 17.43
C LEU A 32 -18.51 3.67 17.63
N LYS A 33 -18.50 4.29 18.81
CA LYS A 33 -19.33 5.48 19.08
C LYS A 33 -19.03 6.66 18.17
N GLY A 34 -17.81 6.75 17.64
CA GLY A 34 -17.41 7.78 16.67
C GLY A 34 -17.90 7.53 15.24
N MET A 35 -18.47 6.35 14.94
CA MET A 35 -18.94 6.00 13.60
C MET A 35 -20.38 6.47 13.36
N ALA A 36 -20.67 6.92 12.13
CA ALA A 36 -22.03 7.30 11.73
C ALA A 36 -23.04 6.15 11.91
N ASN A 37 -22.62 4.93 11.60
CA ASN A 37 -23.41 3.69 11.68
C ASN A 37 -23.67 3.20 13.12
N TYR A 38 -23.11 3.87 14.12
CA TYR A 38 -23.51 3.66 15.52
C TYR A 38 -24.74 4.50 15.89
N THR A 39 -24.87 5.69 15.27
CA THR A 39 -26.01 6.60 15.47
C THR A 39 -27.21 6.15 14.64
N THR A 40 -26.98 5.81 13.37
CA THR A 40 -27.98 5.16 12.51
C THR A 40 -27.88 3.64 12.66
N PRO A 41 -28.89 2.94 13.19
CA PRO A 41 -28.74 1.55 13.63
C PRO A 41 -28.72 0.55 12.46
N ASP A 42 -27.58 0.45 11.79
CA ASP A 42 -27.30 -0.55 10.76
C ASP A 42 -26.15 -1.47 11.20
N TRP A 43 -26.51 -2.55 11.90
CA TRP A 43 -25.57 -3.53 12.43
C TRP A 43 -24.66 -4.16 11.37
N PRO A 44 -25.16 -4.73 10.25
CA PRO A 44 -24.30 -5.41 9.28
C PRO A 44 -23.26 -4.48 8.66
N LEU A 45 -23.63 -3.22 8.37
CA LEU A 45 -22.69 -2.24 7.85
C LEU A 45 -21.63 -1.85 8.90
N LEU A 46 -22.04 -1.65 10.15
CA LEU A 46 -21.13 -1.33 11.26
C LEU A 46 -20.10 -2.45 11.50
N ASP A 47 -20.55 -3.71 11.55
CA ASP A 47 -19.67 -4.87 11.75
C ASP A 47 -18.67 -5.02 10.59
N GLN A 48 -19.15 -4.85 9.36
CA GLN A 48 -18.32 -4.95 8.17
C GLN A 48 -17.30 -3.79 8.08
N GLN A 49 -17.72 -2.56 8.40
CA GLN A 49 -16.83 -1.40 8.48
C GLN A 49 -15.74 -1.61 9.52
N HIS A 50 -16.12 -1.96 10.75
CA HIS A 50 -15.16 -2.17 11.83
C HIS A 50 -14.13 -3.26 11.48
N HIS A 51 -14.59 -4.38 10.94
CA HIS A 51 -13.73 -5.48 10.53
C HIS A 51 -12.72 -5.06 9.44
N ARG A 52 -13.18 -4.28 8.45
CA ARG A 52 -12.32 -3.85 7.34
C ARG A 52 -11.34 -2.76 7.72
N GLU A 53 -11.74 -1.79 8.54
CA GLU A 53 -10.82 -0.78 9.08
C GLU A 53 -9.71 -1.43 9.92
N TYR A 54 -10.07 -2.41 10.75
CA TYR A 54 -9.09 -3.19 11.50
C TYR A 54 -8.14 -3.96 10.58
N ASN A 55 -8.68 -4.65 9.57
CA ASN A 55 -7.87 -5.39 8.61
C ASN A 55 -6.97 -4.48 7.77
N LEU A 56 -7.43 -3.28 7.40
CA LEU A 56 -6.61 -2.30 6.69
C LEU A 56 -5.40 -1.91 7.53
N LYS A 57 -5.62 -1.50 8.79
CA LYS A 57 -4.52 -1.16 9.72
C LYS A 57 -3.58 -2.32 9.94
N LYS A 58 -4.11 -3.54 10.08
CA LYS A 58 -3.32 -4.77 10.22
C LYS A 58 -2.47 -5.03 8.98
N LEU A 59 -3.05 -4.92 7.78
CA LEU A 59 -2.37 -5.09 6.49
C LEU A 59 -1.27 -4.04 6.32
N THR A 60 -1.56 -2.77 6.55
CA THR A 60 -0.57 -1.68 6.52
C THR A 60 0.60 -1.99 7.44
N ASN A 61 0.34 -2.42 8.68
CA ASN A 61 1.38 -2.73 9.64
C ASN A 61 2.18 -4.00 9.32
N SER A 62 1.55 -5.01 8.70
CA SER A 62 2.26 -6.22 8.28
C SER A 62 3.18 -5.93 7.11
N TRP A 63 2.67 -5.26 6.07
CA TRP A 63 3.45 -4.98 4.87
C TRP A 63 4.53 -3.93 5.06
N ARG A 64 4.34 -2.98 6.00
CA ARG A 64 5.38 -2.02 6.36
C ARG A 64 6.66 -2.70 6.87
N LYS A 65 6.53 -3.89 7.47
CA LYS A 65 7.66 -4.68 7.99
C LYS A 65 8.19 -5.69 6.98
N THR A 66 7.41 -6.02 5.95
CA THR A 66 7.76 -7.01 4.94
C THR A 66 8.55 -6.35 3.82
N HIS A 67 9.76 -6.84 3.54
CA HIS A 67 10.50 -6.36 2.40
C HIS A 67 9.89 -6.91 1.10
N ILE A 68 9.55 -6.02 0.16
CA ILE A 68 9.02 -6.38 -1.15
C ILE A 68 10.21 -6.46 -2.12
N TRP A 69 10.65 -7.67 -2.44
CA TRP A 69 11.75 -7.91 -3.40
C TRP A 69 11.27 -8.40 -4.77
N SER A 70 10.06 -8.94 -4.85
CA SER A 70 9.51 -9.53 -6.06
C SER A 70 8.27 -8.79 -6.52
N MET A 71 8.06 -8.81 -7.84
CA MET A 71 6.83 -8.31 -8.45
C MET A 71 5.60 -9.05 -7.91
N THR A 72 5.72 -10.34 -7.62
CA THR A 72 4.64 -11.14 -7.02
C THR A 72 4.20 -10.60 -5.66
N ASN A 73 5.15 -10.25 -4.78
CA ASN A 73 4.84 -9.69 -3.47
C ASN A 73 4.18 -8.30 -3.60
N TRP A 74 4.64 -7.51 -4.58
CA TRP A 74 4.03 -6.22 -4.90
C TRP A 74 2.58 -6.37 -5.38
N CYS A 75 2.33 -7.25 -6.34
CA CYS A 75 0.98 -7.54 -6.83
C CYS A 75 0.07 -8.09 -5.72
N GLN A 76 0.58 -8.95 -4.84
CA GLN A 76 -0.18 -9.47 -3.71
C GLN A 76 -0.54 -8.36 -2.72
N TYR A 77 0.41 -7.50 -2.37
CA TYR A 77 0.15 -6.33 -1.54
C TYR A 77 -0.95 -5.45 -2.13
N LEU A 78 -0.81 -5.07 -3.41
CA LEU A 78 -1.78 -4.24 -4.11
C LEU A 78 -3.15 -4.90 -4.19
N HIS A 79 -3.23 -6.21 -4.45
CA HIS A 79 -4.49 -6.94 -4.52
C HIS A 79 -5.22 -6.92 -3.17
N GLU A 80 -4.53 -7.32 -2.10
CA GLU A 80 -5.11 -7.34 -0.75
C GLU A 80 -5.50 -5.94 -0.27
N PHE A 81 -4.66 -4.94 -0.57
CA PHE A 81 -4.94 -3.55 -0.26
C PHE A 81 -6.19 -3.06 -1.00
N THR A 82 -6.26 -3.26 -2.32
CA THR A 82 -7.37 -2.82 -3.17
C THR A 82 -8.69 -3.46 -2.74
N LYS A 83 -8.67 -4.73 -2.33
CA LYS A 83 -9.85 -5.44 -1.84
C LYS A 83 -10.44 -4.79 -0.57
N ILE A 84 -9.58 -4.35 0.34
CA ILE A 84 -10.02 -3.76 1.62
C ILE A 84 -10.31 -2.26 1.43
N ALA A 85 -9.34 -1.50 0.92
CA ALA A 85 -9.45 -0.07 0.72
C ALA A 85 -10.52 0.29 -0.32
N GLY A 86 -10.62 -0.46 -1.41
CA GLY A 86 -11.63 -0.24 -2.44
C GLY A 86 -13.05 -0.38 -1.89
N TRP A 87 -13.29 -1.32 -0.98
CA TRP A 87 -14.59 -1.40 -0.29
C TRP A 87 -14.84 -0.18 0.60
N LEU A 88 -13.84 0.27 1.36
CA LEU A 88 -13.98 1.42 2.26
C LEU A 88 -14.24 2.72 1.48
N VAL A 89 -13.59 2.89 0.32
CA VAL A 89 -13.81 4.04 -0.58
C VAL A 89 -15.18 3.97 -1.23
N ASN A 90 -15.62 2.79 -1.71
CA ASN A 90 -16.93 2.62 -2.34
C ASN A 90 -18.09 2.94 -1.38
N HIS A 91 -17.93 2.61 -0.11
CA HIS A 91 -18.92 2.93 0.94
C HIS A 91 -18.75 4.34 1.53
N ARG A 92 -17.85 5.17 0.98
CA ARG A 92 -17.54 6.54 1.45
C ARG A 92 -17.14 6.61 2.93
N ILE A 93 -16.54 5.54 3.44
CA ILE A 93 -16.03 5.49 4.82
C ILE A 93 -14.68 6.23 4.88
N ILE A 94 -13.88 6.09 3.82
CA ILE A 94 -12.56 6.70 3.68
C ILE A 94 -12.51 7.41 2.33
N ASP A 95 -11.86 8.57 2.27
CA ASP A 95 -11.62 9.27 1.01
C ASP A 95 -10.47 8.63 0.19
N LYS A 96 -10.43 8.91 -1.11
CA LYS A 96 -9.36 8.44 -1.99
C LYS A 96 -7.98 8.90 -1.52
N ASP A 97 -7.87 10.13 -1.02
CA ASP A 97 -6.58 10.65 -0.54
C ASP A 97 -6.11 9.92 0.72
N THR A 98 -7.02 9.74 1.69
CA THR A 98 -6.73 8.94 2.89
C THR A 98 -6.38 7.49 2.52
N ALA A 99 -7.04 6.90 1.53
CA ALA A 99 -6.68 5.58 1.04
C ALA A 99 -5.26 5.55 0.43
N ALA A 100 -4.90 6.54 -0.40
CA ALA A 100 -3.54 6.67 -0.93
C ALA A 100 -2.51 6.82 0.21
N HIS A 101 -2.83 7.59 1.25
CA HIS A 101 -1.98 7.69 2.43
C HIS A 101 -1.76 6.32 3.12
N TYR A 102 -2.82 5.53 3.32
CA TYR A 102 -2.70 4.19 3.89
C TYR A 102 -1.89 3.23 3.03
N MET A 103 -1.95 3.39 1.70
CA MET A 103 -1.12 2.65 0.77
C MET A 103 0.37 2.99 1.01
N TRP A 104 0.74 4.27 0.94
CA TRP A 104 2.12 4.71 1.17
C TRP A 104 2.65 4.36 2.56
N LYS A 105 1.81 4.45 3.59
CA LYS A 105 2.15 4.06 4.97
C LYS A 105 2.42 2.56 5.12
N GLY A 106 1.82 1.73 4.26
CA GLY A 106 1.96 0.28 4.28
C GLY A 106 3.19 -0.22 3.55
N LEU A 107 3.90 0.66 2.84
CA LEU A 107 5.10 0.32 2.10
C LEU A 107 6.33 0.25 2.99
N HIS A 108 7.23 -0.68 2.67
CA HIS A 108 8.53 -0.74 3.30
C HIS A 108 9.37 0.46 2.88
N ILE A 109 10.14 1.02 3.81
CA ILE A 109 10.89 2.28 3.60
C ILE A 109 11.84 2.20 2.40
N SER A 110 12.51 1.05 2.21
CA SER A 110 13.42 0.86 1.07
C SER A 110 12.71 1.00 -0.27
N LEU A 111 11.46 0.50 -0.37
CA LEU A 111 10.70 0.59 -1.60
C LEU A 111 10.23 2.03 -1.84
N CYS A 112 9.81 2.73 -0.78
CA CYS A 112 9.48 4.16 -0.88
C CYS A 112 10.66 4.97 -1.41
N SER A 113 11.85 4.79 -0.82
CA SER A 113 13.05 5.51 -1.26
C SER A 113 13.41 5.22 -2.72
N LEU A 114 13.29 3.96 -3.17
CA LEU A 114 13.53 3.61 -4.57
C LEU A 114 12.55 4.30 -5.53
N VAL A 115 11.26 4.39 -5.14
CA VAL A 115 10.24 5.06 -5.96
C VAL A 115 10.46 6.57 -5.97
N GLU A 116 10.82 7.16 -4.83
CA GLU A 116 11.19 8.59 -4.72
C GLU A 116 12.40 8.92 -5.60
N ASP A 117 13.46 8.11 -5.54
CA ASP A 117 14.66 8.28 -6.36
C ASP A 117 14.35 8.19 -7.86
N GLN A 118 13.47 7.26 -8.26
CA GLN A 118 13.02 7.14 -9.64
C GLN A 118 12.16 8.33 -10.08
N LEU A 119 11.28 8.82 -9.21
CA LEU A 119 10.45 9.98 -9.49
C LEU A 119 11.32 11.24 -9.67
N LEU A 120 12.31 11.46 -8.79
CA LEU A 120 13.27 12.55 -8.89
C LEU A 120 14.16 12.46 -10.15
N ALA A 121 14.49 11.25 -10.59
CA ALA A 121 15.25 11.05 -11.82
C ALA A 121 14.44 11.35 -13.08
N GLN A 122 13.12 11.11 -13.05
CA GLN A 122 12.21 11.42 -14.17
C GLN A 122 11.89 12.91 -14.23
N ASP A 123 11.57 13.51 -13.08
CA ASP A 123 11.22 14.92 -12.96
C ASP A 123 12.17 15.63 -11.98
N PRO A 124 13.36 16.09 -12.43
CA PRO A 124 14.33 16.75 -11.57
C PRO A 124 13.86 18.12 -11.05
N THR A 125 12.82 18.70 -11.67
CA THR A 125 12.12 19.90 -11.21
C THR A 125 11.09 19.63 -10.11
N TYR A 126 10.80 18.36 -9.79
CA TYR A 126 10.06 17.98 -8.59
C TYR A 126 10.96 18.22 -7.37
N SER A 127 11.19 19.49 -7.06
CA SER A 127 11.90 19.88 -5.86
C SER A 127 10.95 19.72 -4.67
N ASP A 128 11.46 19.13 -3.59
CA ASP A 128 10.88 19.03 -2.23
C ASP A 128 10.57 20.44 -1.61
N SER A 129 10.43 21.50 -2.43
CA SER A 129 10.45 22.92 -2.03
C SER A 129 9.10 23.62 -2.00
N ASP A 130 7.99 22.96 -2.38
CA ASP A 130 6.65 23.55 -2.22
C ASP A 130 6.08 23.19 -0.85
N ASP A 131 6.66 23.78 0.20
CA ASP A 131 6.01 23.95 1.50
C ASP A 131 6.60 25.17 2.22
N SER A 132 6.37 26.35 1.63
CA SER A 132 6.51 27.62 2.33
C SER A 132 5.42 28.56 1.87
N THR A 133 4.18 28.23 2.21
CA THR A 133 3.17 29.25 2.44
C THR A 133 2.40 28.85 3.69
N ASP A 134 2.78 29.49 4.80
CA ASP A 134 2.11 29.42 6.09
C ASP A 134 0.59 29.46 5.92
N SER A 135 -0.06 28.37 6.28
CA SER A 135 -1.47 28.36 6.68
C SER A 135 -1.58 27.43 7.87
N GLN A 136 -1.68 28.08 9.03
CA GLN A 136 -1.92 27.52 10.35
C GLN A 136 -2.94 26.37 10.30
N VAL A 137 -2.49 25.13 10.43
CA VAL A 137 -3.32 23.98 10.84
C VAL A 137 -2.54 23.18 11.88
N SER A 138 -2.98 23.37 13.13
CA SER A 138 -2.93 22.46 14.27
C SER A 138 -1.90 21.32 14.25
N ASN A 139 -0.80 21.53 14.99
CA ASN A 139 0.18 20.52 15.36
C ASN A 139 -0.47 19.25 15.93
N SER A 140 -0.52 18.18 15.13
CA SER A 140 -0.66 16.81 15.59
C SER A 140 0.43 16.00 14.90
N ASP A 141 1.38 15.47 15.67
CA ASP A 141 2.53 14.69 15.18
C ASP A 141 2.14 13.40 14.43
N ASP A 142 0.86 13.12 14.19
CA ASP A 142 0.36 11.91 13.52
C ASP A 142 0.14 12.07 11.99
N ASP A 143 0.16 13.30 11.45
CA ASP A 143 -0.22 13.57 10.04
C ASP A 143 0.92 13.58 9.02
N LEU A 144 2.18 13.61 9.46
CA LEU A 144 3.34 13.53 8.56
C LEU A 144 3.62 12.08 8.12
N PRO A 145 3.74 11.78 6.81
CA PRO A 145 4.11 10.45 6.34
C PRO A 145 5.47 10.04 6.96
N PRO A 146 5.59 8.80 7.45
CA PRO A 146 6.68 8.39 8.36
C PRO A 146 8.10 8.53 7.78
N TRP A 147 8.25 8.71 6.46
CA TRP A 147 9.53 8.89 5.78
C TRP A 147 10.04 10.34 5.78
N LYS A 148 9.18 11.36 5.98
CA LYS A 148 9.60 12.76 6.16
C LYS A 148 10.24 13.04 7.53
N LYS A 149 10.00 12.20 8.54
CA LYS A 149 10.46 12.40 9.93
C LYS A 149 11.95 12.05 10.17
N SER A 150 12.67 11.55 9.16
CA SER A 150 13.99 10.92 9.34
C SER A 150 15.19 11.66 8.73
N LYS A 151 15.03 12.83 8.10
CA LYS A 151 16.14 13.54 7.43
C LYS A 151 17.09 14.33 8.37
N ALA A 152 17.13 14.02 9.67
CA ALA A 152 18.01 14.68 10.65
C ALA A 152 18.91 13.67 11.38
N LYS A 153 19.73 12.88 10.66
CA LYS A 153 20.87 12.17 11.25
C LYS A 153 22.03 11.97 10.27
N THR A 154 22.88 12.99 10.21
CA THR A 154 24.33 12.89 10.07
C THR A 154 24.89 12.22 8.80
N ARG A 155 25.02 12.99 7.70
CA ARG A 155 26.00 12.71 6.65
C ARG A 155 27.39 13.10 7.15
N LYS A 156 28.06 12.23 7.92
CA LYS A 156 29.51 12.35 8.14
C LYS A 156 30.18 12.07 6.80
N GLN A 157 30.74 13.11 6.19
CA GLN A 157 31.60 13.03 5.03
C GLN A 157 32.82 12.18 5.37
N VAL A 158 32.80 10.89 5.03
CA VAL A 158 34.02 10.09 4.98
C VAL A 158 34.67 10.40 3.64
N LYS A 159 35.75 11.19 3.68
CA LYS A 159 36.59 11.48 2.52
C LYS A 159 37.36 10.22 2.16
N VAL A 160 36.79 9.38 1.30
CA VAL A 160 37.49 8.24 0.72
C VAL A 160 38.49 8.79 -0.30
N LYS A 161 39.78 8.68 0.01
CA LYS A 161 40.87 8.98 -0.92
C LYS A 161 41.03 7.76 -1.83
N CYS A 162 40.54 7.86 -3.06
CA CYS A 162 40.75 6.83 -4.07
C CYS A 162 42.26 6.76 -4.42
N PRO A 163 42.92 5.61 -4.33
CA PRO A 163 44.21 5.41 -4.99
C PRO A 163 43.97 5.26 -6.50
N ALA A 164 44.63 6.09 -7.29
CA ALA A 164 44.65 5.97 -8.73
C ALA A 164 45.48 4.74 -9.13
N THR A 165 44.84 3.74 -9.73
CA THR A 165 45.54 2.62 -10.37
C THR A 165 45.52 2.83 -11.88
N PRO A 166 46.67 2.78 -12.59
CA PRO A 166 46.71 2.94 -14.04
C PRO A 166 46.04 1.78 -14.75
N ILE A 167 45.16 2.11 -15.71
CA ILE A 167 44.53 1.16 -16.63
C ILE A 167 45.59 0.66 -17.60
N ALA A 168 45.89 -0.65 -17.56
CA ALA A 168 46.69 -1.30 -18.59
C ALA A 168 45.84 -1.49 -19.87
N PRO A 169 46.43 -1.33 -21.08
CA PRO A 169 45.71 -1.43 -22.34
C PRO A 169 45.33 -2.89 -22.69
N ALA A 170 44.14 -3.04 -23.27
CA ALA A 170 43.56 -4.30 -23.73
C ALA A 170 44.36 -4.94 -24.90
N PRO A 171 44.51 -6.27 -24.95
CA PRO A 171 45.03 -6.95 -26.13
C PRO A 171 43.97 -7.10 -27.24
N ALA A 172 44.42 -6.94 -28.48
CA ALA A 172 43.62 -6.87 -29.70
C ALA A 172 43.13 -8.23 -30.24
N CYS A 173 41.96 -8.16 -30.89
CA CYS A 173 41.40 -8.95 -32.00
C CYS A 173 41.72 -10.45 -32.22
N GLY A 174 40.66 -11.25 -32.27
CA GLY A 174 40.53 -12.51 -33.04
C GLY A 174 39.14 -12.64 -33.69
N PRO A 175 38.96 -13.41 -34.78
CA PRO A 175 37.98 -13.12 -35.83
C PRO A 175 36.51 -13.50 -35.54
N LYS A 176 35.61 -12.72 -36.16
CA LYS A 176 34.15 -12.89 -36.19
C LYS A 176 33.75 -14.25 -36.75
N LEU A 177 33.03 -15.04 -35.96
CA LEU A 177 32.30 -16.22 -36.44
C LEU A 177 30.97 -15.79 -37.08
N PRO A 178 30.52 -16.45 -38.17
CA PRO A 178 29.34 -16.07 -38.92
C PRO A 178 28.05 -16.33 -38.15
N ARG A 179 27.12 -15.37 -38.24
CA ARG A 179 25.76 -15.39 -37.70
C ARG A 179 24.94 -16.45 -38.45
N THR A 180 24.65 -17.57 -37.80
CA THR A 180 23.70 -18.57 -38.30
C THR A 180 22.29 -18.20 -37.83
N THR A 181 21.47 -17.68 -38.73
CA THR A 181 20.01 -17.61 -38.60
C THR A 181 19.40 -18.95 -38.97
N PRO A 182 18.51 -19.52 -38.15
CA PRO A 182 17.45 -20.40 -38.65
C PRO A 182 16.07 -19.72 -38.60
N ALA A 183 15.52 -19.60 -39.82
CA ALA A 183 14.13 -19.67 -40.24
C ALA A 183 13.00 -19.25 -39.28
N VAL A 184 12.30 -18.19 -39.70
CA VAL A 184 10.87 -17.98 -39.47
C VAL A 184 10.11 -19.12 -40.15
N THR A 185 9.48 -19.99 -39.35
CA THR A 185 8.39 -20.84 -39.83
C THR A 185 7.09 -20.21 -39.38
N THR A 186 6.43 -19.56 -40.33
CA THR A 186 5.01 -19.21 -40.29
C THR A 186 4.20 -20.50 -40.13
N SER A 187 3.57 -20.71 -38.99
CA SER A 187 2.47 -21.67 -38.83
C SER A 187 1.21 -20.85 -38.52
N SER A 188 0.47 -20.62 -39.58
CA SER A 188 -0.87 -20.06 -39.59
C SER A 188 -1.85 -21.22 -39.55
N ASP A 189 -2.40 -21.52 -38.37
CA ASP A 189 -3.59 -22.36 -38.22
C ASP A 189 -4.59 -21.65 -37.28
N TRP A 190 -5.41 -20.79 -37.89
CA TRP A 190 -6.65 -20.28 -37.33
C TRP A 190 -7.76 -20.45 -38.37
N ILE A 191 -8.48 -21.57 -38.33
CA ILE A 191 -9.83 -21.76 -38.88
C ILE A 191 -10.50 -22.78 -37.94
N VAL A 192 -11.25 -22.37 -36.92
CA VAL A 192 -12.72 -22.22 -36.89
C VAL A 192 -13.46 -23.43 -37.47
N HIS A 193 -14.11 -24.21 -36.61
CA HIS A 193 -15.47 -24.68 -36.89
C HIS A 193 -16.23 -24.84 -35.58
N ASP A 194 -17.27 -24.02 -35.46
CA ASP A 194 -18.45 -24.24 -34.62
C ASP A 194 -19.01 -25.65 -34.85
N ASP A 195 -19.49 -26.28 -33.78
CA ASP A 195 -20.73 -27.05 -33.86
C ASP A 195 -21.40 -27.10 -32.48
N TYR A 196 -22.56 -26.44 -32.43
CA TYR A 196 -23.62 -26.62 -31.46
C TYR A 196 -24.30 -27.97 -31.73
N ASN A 197 -24.28 -28.88 -30.76
CA ASN A 197 -25.46 -29.65 -30.31
C ASN A 197 -25.19 -30.37 -29.00
#